data_AF-A0A8H8SHI3-F1
#
_entry.id   AF-A0A8H8SHI3-F1
#
_cell.length_a   1.000
_cell.length_b   1.000
_cell.length_c   1.000
_cell.angle_alpha   90.00
_cell.angle_beta   90.00
_cell.angle_gamma   90.00
#
_symmetry.space_group_name_H-M   'P 1'
#
loop_
_entity.id
_entity.type
_entity.pdbx_description
1 polymer ?
#
loop_
_entity_poly.entity_id
_entity_poly.type
_entity_poly.pdbx_seq_one_letter_code
_entity_poly.pdbx_strand_id
1 'polypeptide(L)'
;MVGIISSQHLKLADYRPLGVKDEDCLKLAELHSKAVDFPKSGTRVLPSDIPRTSRLPRPDWDAGELGFRNTRDRVYPSQRALGHLYRDIQLSEDKLQHKGTHPSSRFATDLDIATHAKPLPRPKYDMISNYLRYALQRYIHVDAVPQEYFVEAVELLEEYIGELTRICNTYALTSRSVLSEEEVVAGTILERTSQRRRRQDMISEMRTASSSLVANVHDVLKGSDSDQVEDWILRSWAAYQVARSTDESFGHKSFALLTLGNLFDAIEAVTQRNLVR
;
A
#
# COMPACT_ATOMS: atom_id res chain seq x y z
N MET A 1 -4.33 -13.77 -28.08
CA MET A 1 -5.65 -14.25 -28.55
C MET A 1 -6.46 -14.86 -27.42
N VAL A 2 -5.87 -15.74 -26.60
CA VAL A 2 -6.49 -16.33 -25.39
C VAL A 2 -7.28 -15.30 -24.58
N GLY A 3 -6.64 -14.22 -24.13
CA GLY A 3 -7.33 -13.20 -23.31
C GLY A 3 -8.54 -12.51 -23.96
N ILE A 4 -8.57 -12.38 -25.30
CA ILE A 4 -9.74 -11.82 -26.02
C ILE A 4 -10.91 -12.79 -25.92
N ILE A 5 -10.66 -14.08 -26.15
CA ILE A 5 -11.67 -15.15 -26.09
C ILE A 5 -12.20 -15.28 -24.66
N SER A 6 -11.32 -15.32 -23.65
CA SER A 6 -11.72 -15.42 -22.24
C SER A 6 -12.60 -14.24 -21.82
N SER A 7 -12.22 -13.01 -22.20
CA SER A 7 -12.98 -11.80 -21.87
C SER A 7 -14.37 -11.81 -22.51
N GLN A 8 -14.48 -12.22 -23.77
CA GLN A 8 -15.78 -12.33 -24.43
C GLN A 8 -16.64 -13.45 -23.84
N HIS A 9 -16.05 -14.60 -23.52
CA HIS A 9 -16.76 -15.71 -22.89
C HIS A 9 -17.39 -15.29 -21.57
N LEU A 10 -16.65 -14.57 -20.73
CA LEU A 10 -17.14 -14.06 -19.44
C LEU A 10 -18.33 -13.10 -19.63
N LYS A 11 -18.22 -12.14 -20.56
CA LYS A 11 -19.30 -11.17 -20.84
C LYS A 11 -20.54 -11.82 -21.43
N LEU A 12 -20.36 -12.78 -22.33
CA LEU A 12 -21.47 -13.46 -22.99
C LEU A 12 -22.20 -14.40 -22.03
N ALA A 13 -21.46 -15.14 -21.19
CA ALA A 13 -22.04 -15.96 -20.14
C ALA A 13 -22.79 -15.14 -19.08
N ASP A 14 -22.37 -13.90 -18.83
CA ASP A 14 -23.09 -13.02 -17.91
C ASP A 14 -24.44 -12.59 -18.50
N TYR A 15 -24.44 -12.17 -19.78
CA TYR A 15 -25.61 -11.64 -20.47
C TYR A 15 -26.63 -12.70 -20.89
N ARG A 16 -26.18 -13.88 -21.35
CA ARG A 16 -27.07 -14.92 -21.89
C ARG A 16 -27.86 -15.61 -20.77
N PRO A 17 -29.15 -15.92 -20.98
CA PRO A 17 -29.96 -16.65 -19.99
C PRO A 17 -29.35 -18.00 -19.60
N LEU A 18 -28.88 -18.76 -20.59
CA LEU A 18 -28.24 -20.08 -20.40
C LEU A 18 -26.81 -19.98 -19.83
N GLY A 19 -26.27 -18.77 -19.71
CA GLY A 19 -24.93 -18.50 -19.21
C GLY A 19 -23.85 -19.26 -19.97
N VAL A 20 -22.97 -19.96 -19.24
CA VAL A 20 -21.87 -20.75 -19.83
C VAL A 20 -22.35 -21.90 -20.73
N LYS A 21 -23.63 -22.28 -20.67
CA LYS A 21 -24.21 -23.35 -21.50
C LYS A 21 -24.77 -22.83 -22.84
N ASP A 22 -24.69 -21.53 -23.09
CA ASP A 22 -25.08 -20.93 -24.37
C ASP A 22 -24.18 -21.44 -25.51
N GLU A 23 -24.72 -21.65 -26.71
CA GLU A 23 -23.97 -22.19 -27.85
C GLU A 23 -22.76 -21.32 -28.21
N ASP A 24 -22.90 -19.99 -28.15
CA ASP A 24 -21.81 -19.07 -28.40
C ASP A 24 -20.70 -19.20 -27.32
N CYS A 25 -21.07 -19.46 -26.06
CA CYS A 25 -20.13 -19.74 -24.97
C CYS A 25 -19.39 -21.06 -25.18
N LEU A 26 -20.09 -22.13 -25.55
CA LEU A 26 -19.47 -23.42 -25.85
C LEU A 26 -18.48 -23.32 -27.01
N LYS A 27 -18.85 -22.58 -28.06
CA LYS A 27 -17.95 -22.27 -29.18
C LYS A 27 -16.73 -21.48 -28.74
N LEU A 28 -16.90 -20.44 -27.91
CA LEU A 28 -15.79 -19.68 -27.33
C LEU A 28 -14.87 -20.57 -26.46
N ALA A 29 -15.41 -21.53 -25.71
CA ALA A 29 -14.62 -22.49 -24.95
C ALA A 29 -13.79 -23.41 -25.85
N GLU A 30 -14.36 -23.91 -26.95
CA GLU A 30 -13.62 -24.69 -27.95
C GLU A 30 -12.48 -23.87 -28.59
N LEU A 31 -12.77 -22.63 -28.99
CA LEU A 31 -11.78 -21.70 -29.54
C LEU A 31 -10.68 -21.37 -28.52
N HIS A 32 -11.04 -21.26 -27.24
CA HIS A 32 -10.07 -21.02 -26.16
C HIS A 32 -9.09 -22.20 -26.03
N SER A 33 -9.58 -23.44 -26.08
CA SER A 33 -8.74 -24.64 -26.07
C SER A 33 -7.74 -24.62 -27.23
N LYS A 34 -8.21 -24.38 -28.46
CA LYS A 34 -7.35 -24.27 -29.65
C LYS A 34 -6.32 -23.16 -29.53
N ALA A 35 -6.71 -22.00 -28.98
CA ALA A 35 -5.81 -20.86 -28.83
C ALA A 35 -4.68 -21.12 -27.82
N VAL A 36 -4.92 -21.88 -26.76
CA VAL A 36 -3.89 -22.27 -25.78
C VAL A 36 -2.95 -23.33 -26.37
N ASP A 37 -3.46 -24.25 -27.18
CA ASP A 37 -2.67 -25.30 -27.85
C ASP A 37 -1.93 -24.84 -29.11
N PHE A 38 -2.05 -23.56 -29.50
CA PHE A 38 -1.37 -23.02 -30.68
C PHE A 38 0.16 -23.28 -30.70
N PRO A 39 0.93 -23.11 -29.60
CA PRO A 39 2.37 -23.40 -29.60
C PRO A 39 2.72 -24.85 -29.93
N LYS A 40 1.80 -25.80 -29.69
CA LYS A 40 1.99 -27.23 -29.94
C LYS A 40 1.45 -27.66 -31.31
N SER A 41 0.27 -27.17 -31.67
CA SER A 41 -0.48 -27.61 -32.85
C SER A 41 -0.18 -26.79 -34.10
N GLY A 42 0.32 -25.57 -33.96
CA GLY A 42 0.47 -24.61 -35.07
C GLY A 42 -0.85 -24.04 -35.60
N THR A 43 -2.00 -24.47 -35.08
CA THR A 43 -3.33 -24.04 -35.57
C THR A 43 -3.75 -22.73 -34.94
N ARG A 44 -3.73 -21.65 -35.72
CA ARG A 44 -4.12 -20.32 -35.26
C ARG A 44 -5.64 -20.16 -35.31
N VAL A 45 -6.24 -19.66 -34.23
CA VAL A 45 -7.63 -19.17 -34.25
C VAL A 45 -7.70 -17.83 -35.00
N LEU A 46 -8.69 -17.64 -35.89
CA LEU A 46 -8.84 -16.37 -36.59
C LEU A 46 -9.81 -15.45 -35.83
N PRO A 47 -9.60 -14.12 -35.83
CA PRO A 47 -10.56 -13.18 -35.25
C PRO A 47 -11.97 -13.28 -35.84
N SER A 48 -12.10 -13.78 -37.07
CA SER A 48 -13.38 -14.04 -37.75
C SER A 48 -14.20 -15.17 -37.12
N ASP A 49 -13.54 -16.12 -36.45
CA ASP A 49 -14.19 -17.31 -35.89
C ASP A 49 -14.91 -16.99 -34.57
N ILE A 50 -14.50 -15.89 -33.94
CA ILE A 50 -14.99 -15.42 -32.65
C ILE A 50 -16.39 -14.80 -32.83
N PRO A 51 -17.42 -15.28 -32.09
CA PRO A 51 -18.76 -14.69 -32.09
C PRO A 51 -18.73 -13.18 -31.86
N ARG A 52 -19.45 -12.41 -32.70
CA ARG A 52 -19.46 -10.94 -32.59
C ARG A 52 -20.38 -10.49 -31.47
N THR A 53 -19.80 -9.93 -30.42
CA THR A 53 -20.51 -9.42 -29.23
C THR A 53 -20.59 -7.89 -29.16
N SER A 54 -20.15 -7.18 -30.21
CA SER A 54 -19.94 -5.73 -30.21
C SER A 54 -21.19 -4.86 -29.99
N ARG A 55 -22.39 -5.45 -29.97
CA ARG A 55 -23.67 -4.76 -29.72
C ARG A 55 -24.28 -5.08 -28.36
N LEU A 56 -23.70 -6.00 -27.60
CA LEU A 56 -24.23 -6.37 -26.29
C LEU A 56 -23.95 -5.24 -25.28
N PRO A 57 -24.91 -4.95 -24.38
CA PRO A 57 -24.62 -4.07 -23.25
C PRO A 57 -23.54 -4.73 -22.39
N ARG A 58 -22.74 -3.93 -21.69
CA ARG A 58 -21.66 -4.42 -20.82
C ARG A 58 -22.17 -4.61 -19.40
N PRO A 59 -21.75 -5.65 -18.69
CA PRO A 59 -22.03 -5.75 -17.27
C PRO A 59 -21.23 -4.67 -16.50
N ASP A 60 -21.75 -4.26 -15.36
CA ASP A 60 -21.17 -3.26 -14.46
C ASP A 60 -19.73 -3.58 -14.03
N TRP A 61 -19.42 -4.87 -13.78
CA TRP A 61 -18.07 -5.32 -13.44
C TRP A 61 -17.04 -5.17 -14.58
N ASP A 62 -17.48 -5.02 -15.84
CA ASP A 62 -16.62 -4.77 -17.03
C ASP A 62 -16.63 -3.31 -17.49
N ALA A 63 -17.50 -2.47 -16.89
CA ALA A 63 -17.72 -1.10 -17.33
C ALA A 63 -16.53 -0.16 -17.04
N GLY A 64 -15.64 -0.58 -16.13
CA GLY A 64 -14.51 0.20 -15.64
C GLY A 64 -14.87 0.97 -14.37
N GLU A 65 -13.84 1.46 -13.68
CA GLU A 65 -13.99 2.03 -12.33
C GLU A 65 -14.82 3.33 -12.29
N LEU A 66 -14.81 4.08 -13.40
CA LEU A 66 -15.59 5.30 -13.59
C LEU A 66 -16.98 5.04 -14.23
N GLY A 67 -17.36 3.76 -14.38
CA GLY A 67 -18.64 3.34 -14.95
C GLY A 67 -18.74 3.48 -16.47
N PHE A 68 -18.70 4.69 -17.00
CA PHE A 68 -18.98 4.95 -18.43
C PHE A 68 -17.73 5.41 -19.16
N ARG A 69 -17.31 4.66 -20.20
CA ARG A 69 -16.25 5.12 -21.10
C ARG A 69 -16.78 6.07 -22.18
N ASN A 70 -18.06 5.96 -22.52
CA ASN A 70 -18.76 6.81 -23.49
C ASN A 70 -20.26 6.92 -23.16
N THR A 71 -20.93 8.00 -23.59
CA THR A 71 -22.39 8.20 -23.45
C THR A 71 -23.25 7.12 -24.12
N ARG A 72 -22.65 6.32 -25.02
CA ARG A 72 -23.30 5.21 -25.72
C ARG A 72 -23.12 3.85 -25.03
N ASP A 73 -22.32 3.77 -23.98
CA ASP A 73 -22.12 2.51 -23.24
C ASP A 73 -23.40 2.16 -22.48
N ARG A 74 -24.09 1.13 -22.94
CA ARG A 74 -25.19 0.51 -22.21
C ARG A 74 -24.60 -0.41 -21.16
N VAL A 75 -24.60 0.03 -19.90
CA VAL A 75 -24.14 -0.76 -18.74
C VAL A 75 -25.36 -1.31 -18.00
N TYR A 76 -25.31 -2.57 -17.57
CA TYR A 76 -26.35 -3.18 -16.74
C TYR A 76 -25.76 -3.78 -15.46
N PRO A 77 -26.49 -3.76 -14.34
CA PRO A 77 -26.07 -4.45 -13.12
C PRO A 77 -26.19 -5.96 -13.32
N SER A 78 -25.06 -6.68 -13.37
CA SER A 78 -25.06 -8.13 -13.52
C SER A 78 -25.74 -8.80 -12.33
N GLN A 79 -26.62 -9.76 -12.60
CA GLN A 79 -27.31 -10.59 -11.59
C GLN A 79 -26.57 -11.92 -11.36
N ARG A 80 -25.36 -12.07 -11.88
CA ARG A 80 -24.50 -13.24 -11.65
C ARG A 80 -23.59 -13.00 -10.45
N ALA A 81 -23.00 -14.08 -9.94
CA ALA A 81 -22.11 -14.03 -8.78
C ALA A 81 -21.02 -12.95 -8.89
N LEU A 82 -20.42 -12.79 -10.07
CA LEU A 82 -19.39 -11.76 -10.31
C LEU A 82 -19.92 -10.33 -10.13
N GLY A 83 -21.15 -10.05 -10.58
CA GLY A 83 -21.79 -8.75 -10.37
C GLY A 83 -22.07 -8.45 -8.90
N HIS A 84 -22.53 -9.45 -8.13
CA HIS A 84 -22.73 -9.30 -6.69
C HIS A 84 -21.41 -9.01 -5.98
N LEU A 85 -20.38 -9.84 -6.20
CA LEU A 85 -19.06 -9.64 -5.62
C LEU A 85 -18.46 -8.28 -5.99
N TYR A 86 -18.61 -7.83 -7.24
CA TYR A 86 -18.13 -6.53 -7.68
C TYR A 86 -18.75 -5.36 -6.90
N ARG A 87 -20.04 -5.45 -6.56
CA ARG A 87 -20.74 -4.40 -5.81
C ARG A 87 -20.47 -4.48 -4.30
N ASP A 88 -20.28 -5.68 -3.76
CA ASP A 88 -20.07 -5.89 -2.33
C ASP A 88 -18.69 -5.42 -1.84
N ILE A 89 -17.69 -5.34 -2.73
CA ILE A 89 -16.29 -4.98 -2.39
C ILE A 89 -16.02 -3.47 -2.47
N GLN A 90 -17.02 -2.63 -2.80
CA GLN A 90 -16.80 -1.19 -2.88
C GLN A 90 -16.54 -0.58 -1.49
N LEU A 91 -15.30 -0.13 -1.26
CA LEU A 91 -14.94 0.70 -0.12
C LEU A 91 -15.63 2.06 -0.29
N SER A 92 -16.48 2.44 0.66
CA SER A 92 -17.09 3.77 0.68
C SER A 92 -16.01 4.83 0.94
N GLU A 93 -16.01 5.91 0.16
CA GLU A 93 -15.04 7.03 0.32
C GLU A 93 -15.04 7.59 1.75
N ASP A 94 -16.21 7.62 2.41
CA ASP A 94 -16.35 8.03 3.82
C ASP A 94 -15.58 7.14 4.82
N LYS A 95 -15.29 5.87 4.47
CA LYS A 95 -14.48 4.96 5.28
C LYS A 95 -12.98 5.11 5.00
N LEU A 96 -12.59 5.82 3.94
CA LEU A 96 -11.20 6.03 3.55
C LEU A 96 -10.66 7.35 4.11
N GLN A 97 -11.53 8.26 4.53
CA GLN A 97 -11.15 9.56 5.13
C GLN A 97 -11.14 9.45 6.65
N HIS A 98 -9.99 9.06 7.22
CA HIS A 98 -9.73 9.19 8.65
C HIS A 98 -8.95 10.48 8.95
N LYS A 99 -8.97 10.96 10.18
CA LYS A 99 -8.16 12.11 10.58
C LYS A 99 -6.66 11.76 10.49
N GLY A 100 -5.87 12.69 9.96
CA GLY A 100 -4.42 12.56 9.90
C GLY A 100 -3.88 11.65 8.80
N THR A 101 -4.72 11.16 7.88
CA THR A 101 -4.28 10.24 6.81
C THR A 101 -3.68 10.96 5.61
N HIS A 102 -4.01 12.23 5.41
CA HIS A 102 -3.48 13.05 4.33
C HIS A 102 -2.52 14.10 4.88
N PRO A 103 -1.49 14.47 4.09
CA PRO A 103 -0.60 15.53 4.48
C PRO A 103 -1.39 16.83 4.61
N SER A 104 -1.05 17.62 5.64
CA SER A 104 -1.63 18.95 5.79
C SER A 104 -1.15 19.87 4.67
N SER A 105 -1.88 20.94 4.37
CA SER A 105 -1.47 21.95 3.38
C SER A 105 -0.16 22.67 3.73
N ARG A 106 0.37 22.48 4.95
CA ARG A 106 1.66 23.03 5.38
C ARG A 106 2.75 22.03 5.03
N PHE A 107 3.60 22.40 4.07
CA PHE A 107 4.75 21.61 3.63
C PHE A 107 5.86 21.50 4.69
N ALA A 108 5.86 22.37 5.69
CA ALA A 108 6.76 22.31 6.83
C ALA A 108 5.97 21.89 8.07
N THR A 109 6.29 20.72 8.61
CA THR A 109 5.89 20.36 9.97
C THR A 109 7.08 20.73 10.84
N ASP A 110 7.22 22.01 11.19
CA ASP A 110 8.23 22.42 12.18
C ASP A 110 7.87 21.73 13.50
N LEU A 111 8.40 20.53 13.73
CA LEU A 111 8.21 19.81 14.96
C LEU A 111 9.07 20.52 16.00
N ASP A 112 8.42 21.13 16.99
CA ASP A 112 9.15 21.78 18.06
C ASP A 112 9.94 20.74 18.87
N ILE A 113 11.27 20.75 18.70
CA ILE A 113 12.21 19.87 19.38
C ILE A 113 12.00 19.95 20.90
N ALA A 114 11.78 21.14 21.46
CA ALA A 114 11.56 21.29 22.90
C ALA A 114 10.28 20.60 23.39
N THR A 115 9.28 20.49 22.52
CA THR A 115 8.02 19.82 22.81
C THR A 115 8.12 18.31 22.61
N HIS A 116 8.79 17.84 21.56
CA HIS A 116 8.75 16.45 21.12
C HIS A 116 9.96 15.60 21.50
N ALA A 117 11.14 16.19 21.70
CA ALA A 117 12.35 15.46 22.06
C ALA A 117 12.33 15.10 23.56
N LYS A 118 11.44 14.18 23.95
CA LYS A 118 11.33 13.72 25.33
C LYS A 118 10.77 12.31 25.39
N PRO A 119 11.09 11.52 26.44
CA PRO A 119 10.53 10.19 26.61
C PRO A 119 9.02 10.23 26.68
N LEU A 120 8.38 9.19 26.13
CA LEU A 120 6.94 9.04 26.23
C LEU A 120 6.56 8.87 27.71
N PRO A 121 5.58 9.63 28.23
CA PRO A 121 5.11 9.44 29.60
C PRO A 121 4.53 8.04 29.82
N ARG A 122 4.87 7.39 30.94
CA ARG A 122 4.37 6.04 31.30
C ARG A 122 2.86 5.83 31.14
N PRO A 123 1.98 6.78 31.51
CA PRO A 123 0.53 6.58 31.36
C PRO A 123 0.08 6.48 29.90
N LYS A 124 0.90 6.93 28.94
CA LYS A 124 0.63 6.82 27.51
C LYS A 124 1.12 5.50 26.90
N TYR A 125 1.74 4.62 27.68
CA TYR A 125 2.23 3.35 27.16
C TYR A 125 1.05 2.41 26.88
N ASP A 126 0.92 1.98 25.63
CA ASP A 126 0.03 0.89 25.26
C ASP A 126 0.62 -0.48 25.63
N MET A 127 -0.11 -1.55 25.31
CA MET A 127 0.34 -2.93 25.59
C MET A 127 1.69 -3.23 24.93
N ILE A 128 1.92 -2.74 23.72
CA ILE A 128 3.15 -2.96 22.95
C ILE A 128 4.31 -2.22 23.61
N SER A 129 4.14 -0.93 23.89
CA SER A 129 5.15 -0.07 24.54
C SER A 129 5.58 -0.62 25.90
N ASN A 130 4.63 -1.12 26.70
CA ASN A 130 4.92 -1.75 27.98
C ASN A 130 5.73 -3.05 27.81
N TYR A 131 5.35 -3.89 26.84
CA TYR A 131 6.07 -5.13 26.55
C TYR A 131 7.49 -4.88 26.03
N LEU A 132 7.63 -3.98 25.05
CA LEU A 132 8.92 -3.59 24.48
C LEU A 132 9.85 -3.09 25.56
N ARG A 133 9.38 -2.18 26.43
CA ARG A 133 10.17 -1.69 27.53
C ARG A 133 10.73 -2.84 28.37
N TYR A 134 9.88 -3.77 28.81
CA TYR A 134 10.32 -4.91 29.64
C TYR A 134 11.33 -5.81 28.91
N ALA A 135 11.11 -6.05 27.61
CA ALA A 135 12.05 -6.83 26.80
C ALA A 135 13.41 -6.14 26.67
N LEU A 136 13.43 -4.82 26.45
CA LEU A 136 14.64 -4.03 26.24
C LEU A 136 15.50 -3.86 27.50
N GLN A 137 14.91 -3.93 28.70
CA GLN A 137 15.64 -3.85 29.97
C GLN A 137 16.77 -4.88 30.11
N ARG A 138 16.70 -5.97 29.34
CA ARG A 138 17.73 -7.03 29.34
C ARG A 138 19.01 -6.62 28.61
N TYR A 139 18.92 -5.62 27.72
CA TYR A 139 20.01 -5.23 26.83
C TYR A 139 20.52 -3.82 27.14
N ILE A 140 19.64 -2.90 27.55
CA ILE A 140 19.96 -1.48 27.74
C ILE A 140 19.30 -0.90 29.00
N HIS A 141 19.81 0.24 29.46
CA HIS A 141 19.14 1.09 30.44
C HIS A 141 17.96 1.85 29.79
N VAL A 142 16.87 1.13 29.50
CA VAL A 142 15.70 1.59 28.72
C VAL A 142 15.03 2.89 29.20
N ASP A 143 15.25 3.27 30.45
CA ASP A 143 14.67 4.46 31.07
C ASP A 143 15.65 5.63 31.20
N ALA A 144 16.92 5.42 30.85
CA ALA A 144 17.99 6.40 30.89
C ALA A 144 18.55 6.63 29.48
N VAL A 145 17.65 6.77 28.50
CA VAL A 145 18.02 7.07 27.11
C VAL A 145 18.59 8.50 27.04
N PRO A 146 19.79 8.70 26.45
CA PRO A 146 20.35 10.03 26.24
C PRO A 146 19.40 10.98 25.50
N GLN A 147 19.43 12.26 25.90
CA GLN A 147 18.57 13.29 25.33
C GLN A 147 18.84 13.52 23.84
N GLU A 148 20.09 13.35 23.40
CA GLU A 148 20.51 13.49 22.00
C GLU A 148 19.72 12.58 21.05
N TYR A 149 19.46 11.33 21.43
CA TYR A 149 18.69 10.40 20.60
C TYR A 149 17.22 10.80 20.46
N PHE A 150 16.65 11.55 21.42
CA PHE A 150 15.31 12.10 21.25
C PHE A 150 15.30 13.30 20.30
N VAL A 151 16.38 14.08 20.25
CA VAL A 151 16.53 15.20 19.31
C VAL A 151 16.68 14.64 17.89
N GLU A 152 17.61 13.71 17.69
CA GLU A 152 17.81 13.01 16.41
C GLU A 152 16.53 12.34 15.91
N ALA A 153 15.76 11.73 16.82
CA ALA A 153 14.48 11.11 16.49
C ALA A 153 13.42 12.10 16.00
N VAL A 154 13.37 13.31 16.56
CA VAL A 154 12.43 14.36 16.11
C VAL A 154 12.84 14.88 14.73
N GLU A 155 14.13 15.13 14.53
CA GLU A 155 14.67 15.57 13.23
C GLU A 155 14.41 14.53 12.13
N LEU A 156 14.64 13.24 12.44
CA LEU A 156 14.36 12.14 11.52
C LEU A 156 12.86 12.00 11.22
N LEU A 157 12.00 12.18 12.21
CA LEU A 157 10.55 12.18 12.00
C LEU A 157 10.11 13.36 11.12
N GLU A 158 10.68 14.54 11.31
CA GLU A 158 10.41 15.72 10.49
C GLU A 158 10.82 15.49 9.02
N GLU A 159 12.05 14.99 8.80
CA GLU A 159 12.52 14.63 7.46
C GLU A 159 11.64 13.55 6.82
N TYR A 160 11.28 12.52 7.59
CA TYR A 160 10.38 11.46 7.15
C TYR A 160 9.02 12.00 6.71
N ILE A 161 8.40 12.89 7.51
CA ILE A 161 7.12 13.52 7.19
C ILE A 161 7.24 14.38 5.93
N GLY A 162 8.33 15.12 5.78
CA GLY A 162 8.61 15.94 4.60
C GLY A 162 8.68 15.10 3.33
N GLU A 163 9.47 14.03 3.35
CA GLU A 163 9.61 13.13 2.21
C GLU A 163 8.35 12.32 1.92
N LEU A 164 7.64 11.84 2.95
CA LEU A 164 6.36 11.17 2.78
C LEU A 164 5.33 12.12 2.16
N THR A 165 5.28 13.37 2.60
CA THR A 165 4.43 14.41 2.01
C THR A 165 4.77 14.62 0.54
N ARG A 166 6.06 14.68 0.20
CA ARG A 166 6.52 14.80 -1.19
C ARG A 166 6.09 13.61 -2.04
N ILE A 167 6.21 12.39 -1.54
CA ILE A 167 5.74 11.16 -2.21
C ILE A 167 4.23 11.24 -2.44
N CYS A 168 3.45 11.57 -1.41
CA CYS A 168 1.99 11.67 -1.52
C CYS A 168 1.51 12.67 -2.58
N ASN A 169 2.21 13.79 -2.74
CA ASN A 169 1.89 14.81 -3.74
C ASN A 169 2.40 14.44 -5.15
N THR A 170 3.59 13.85 -5.25
CA THR A 170 4.25 13.58 -6.55
C THR A 170 3.54 12.48 -7.33
N TYR A 171 3.08 11.43 -6.64
CA TYR A 171 2.52 10.23 -7.28
C TYR A 171 0.99 10.19 -7.31
N ALA A 172 0.32 11.28 -6.91
CA ALA A 172 -1.12 11.43 -7.11
C ALA A 172 -1.48 11.42 -8.60
N LEU A 173 -2.64 10.84 -8.96
CA LEU A 173 -3.02 10.71 -10.37
C LEU A 173 -3.51 12.04 -10.97
N THR A 174 -4.00 12.95 -10.13
CA THR A 174 -4.47 14.27 -10.53
C THR A 174 -3.89 15.34 -9.63
N SER A 175 -3.81 16.58 -10.13
CA SER A 175 -3.30 17.73 -9.36
C SER A 175 -4.24 18.16 -8.22
N ARG A 176 -5.39 17.52 -8.06
CA ARG A 176 -6.40 17.84 -7.05
C ARG A 176 -6.49 16.77 -5.97
N SER A 177 -5.86 15.62 -6.18
CA SER A 177 -5.77 14.54 -5.21
C SER A 177 -4.38 14.52 -4.58
N VAL A 178 -4.32 13.94 -3.39
CA VAL A 178 -3.09 13.66 -2.67
C VAL A 178 -3.23 12.28 -2.07
N LEU A 179 -2.20 11.45 -2.18
CA LEU A 179 -2.26 10.11 -1.62
C LEU A 179 -2.31 10.17 -0.09
N SER A 180 -2.97 9.20 0.52
CA SER A 180 -2.92 9.02 1.97
C SER A 180 -1.63 8.31 2.40
N GLU A 181 -1.28 8.43 3.68
CA GLU A 181 -0.20 7.67 4.31
C GLU A 181 -0.40 6.17 4.11
N GLU A 182 -1.62 5.68 4.28
CA GLU A 182 -1.97 4.26 4.13
C GLU A 182 -1.82 3.78 2.68
N GLU A 183 -2.13 4.63 1.69
CA GLU A 183 -1.91 4.31 0.28
C GLU A 183 -0.42 4.09 -0.01
N VAL A 184 0.43 5.00 0.48
CA VAL A 184 1.88 4.89 0.31
C VAL A 184 2.42 3.66 1.06
N VAL A 185 2.03 3.46 2.31
CA VAL A 185 2.45 2.33 3.15
C VAL A 185 2.00 0.99 2.57
N ALA A 186 0.75 0.89 2.11
CA ALA A 186 0.22 -0.32 1.46
C ALA A 186 0.76 -0.51 0.03
N GLY A 187 1.47 0.48 -0.52
CA GLY A 187 2.04 0.39 -1.85
C GLY A 187 0.98 0.43 -2.94
N THR A 188 -0.11 1.19 -2.80
CA THR A 188 -1.24 1.21 -3.74
C THR A 188 -1.80 2.62 -3.94
N ILE A 189 -2.60 2.81 -4.99
CA ILE A 189 -3.36 4.05 -5.23
C ILE A 189 -4.82 3.66 -5.43
N LEU A 190 -5.69 4.13 -4.55
CA LEU A 190 -7.11 3.83 -4.52
C LEU A 190 -7.91 4.71 -5.50
N GLU A 191 -7.36 5.88 -5.86
CA GLU A 191 -8.00 6.79 -6.81
C GLU A 191 -8.40 6.05 -8.10
N ARG A 192 -9.70 6.17 -8.44
CA ARG A 192 -10.28 5.56 -9.63
C ARG A 192 -9.82 6.32 -10.87
N THR A 193 -9.39 5.61 -11.90
CA THR A 193 -8.95 6.25 -13.15
C THR A 193 -9.33 5.46 -14.39
N SER A 194 -9.56 6.17 -15.49
CA SER A 194 -9.68 5.55 -16.81
C SER A 194 -8.33 5.04 -17.35
N GLN A 195 -7.22 5.62 -16.87
CA GLN A 195 -5.86 5.32 -17.33
C GLN A 195 -5.15 4.33 -16.39
N ARG A 196 -5.61 3.07 -16.38
CA ARG A 196 -5.08 2.02 -15.49
C ARG A 196 -3.56 1.81 -15.61
N ARG A 197 -3.02 1.91 -16.83
CA ARG A 197 -1.57 1.79 -17.07
C ARG A 197 -0.80 2.89 -16.34
N ARG A 198 -1.24 4.15 -16.47
CA ARG A 198 -0.65 5.27 -15.75
C ARG A 198 -0.67 5.06 -14.24
N ARG A 199 -1.78 4.54 -13.68
CA ARG A 199 -1.82 4.20 -12.24
C ARG A 199 -0.81 3.12 -11.88
N GLN A 200 -0.67 2.07 -12.69
CA GLN A 200 0.32 1.01 -12.44
C GLN A 200 1.75 1.56 -12.47
N ASP A 201 2.05 2.45 -13.44
CA ASP A 201 3.35 3.10 -13.55
C ASP A 201 3.63 3.97 -12.30
N MET A 202 2.66 4.80 -11.88
CA MET A 202 2.75 5.61 -10.64
C MET A 202 2.92 4.75 -9.38
N ILE A 203 2.17 3.64 -9.24
CA ILE A 203 2.34 2.71 -8.11
C ILE A 203 3.77 2.14 -8.09
N SER A 204 4.32 1.77 -9.25
CA SER A 204 5.68 1.22 -9.34
C SER A 204 6.74 2.23 -8.93
N GLU A 205 6.64 3.46 -9.41
CA GLU A 205 7.57 4.54 -9.07
C GLU A 205 7.43 4.95 -7.59
N MET A 206 6.20 5.09 -7.09
CA MET A 206 5.91 5.38 -5.69
C MET A 206 6.47 4.30 -4.75
N ARG A 207 6.35 3.01 -5.10
CA ARG A 207 6.95 1.91 -4.34
C ARG A 207 8.47 2.01 -4.29
N THR A 208 9.09 2.44 -5.38
CA THR A 208 10.55 2.65 -5.41
C THR A 208 10.93 3.78 -4.46
N ALA A 209 10.25 4.92 -4.54
CA ALA A 209 10.52 6.07 -3.67
C ALA A 209 10.27 5.78 -2.19
N SER A 210 9.16 5.11 -1.86
CA SER A 210 8.84 4.71 -0.48
C SER A 210 9.82 3.67 0.06
N SER A 211 10.29 2.73 -0.76
CA SER A 211 11.34 1.79 -0.36
C SER A 211 12.65 2.51 -0.02
N SER A 212 13.05 3.51 -0.81
CA SER A 212 14.22 4.34 -0.52
C SER A 212 14.04 5.15 0.77
N LEU A 213 12.85 5.69 1.03
CA LEU A 213 12.54 6.40 2.26
C LEU A 213 12.66 5.47 3.48
N VAL A 214 12.12 4.26 3.39
CA VAL A 214 12.22 3.25 4.45
C VAL A 214 13.67 2.85 4.71
N ALA A 215 14.46 2.64 3.65
CA ALA A 215 15.87 2.31 3.76
C ALA A 215 16.67 3.44 4.45
N ASN A 216 16.40 4.71 4.09
CA ASN A 216 17.03 5.85 4.74
C ASN A 216 16.74 5.88 6.26
N VAL A 217 15.46 5.78 6.65
CA VAL A 217 15.10 5.72 8.08
C VAL A 217 15.80 4.56 8.80
N HIS A 218 15.94 3.41 8.14
CA HIS A 218 16.65 2.26 8.70
C HIS A 218 18.13 2.53 8.90
N ASP A 219 18.80 3.04 7.87
CA ASP A 219 20.24 3.34 7.92
C ASP A 219 20.56 4.41 8.96
N VAL A 220 19.73 5.45 9.10
CA VAL A 220 19.92 6.50 10.11
C VAL A 220 19.77 5.94 11.53
N LEU A 221 18.76 5.12 11.79
CA LEU A 221 18.54 4.52 13.12
C LEU A 221 19.62 3.50 13.48
N LYS A 222 20.04 2.69 12.50
CA LYS A 222 21.17 1.76 12.65
C LYS A 222 22.45 2.50 12.99
N GLY A 223 22.66 3.66 12.39
CA GLY A 223 23.86 4.48 12.55
C GLY A 223 25.08 3.85 11.88
N SER A 224 26.27 4.20 12.37
CA SER A 224 27.51 3.78 11.74
C SER A 224 27.87 2.34 12.08
N ASP A 225 28.59 1.65 11.21
CA ASP A 225 29.11 0.29 11.49
C ASP A 225 30.10 0.26 12.68
N SER A 226 30.59 1.42 13.13
CA SER A 226 31.43 1.54 14.33
C SER A 226 30.65 1.69 15.63
N ASP A 227 29.33 1.93 15.56
CA ASP A 227 28.49 2.13 16.74
C ASP A 227 28.22 0.80 17.46
N GLN A 228 27.91 0.87 18.75
CA GLN A 228 27.48 -0.33 19.46
C GLN A 228 26.04 -0.68 19.07
N VAL A 229 25.72 -1.96 19.03
CA VAL A 229 24.36 -2.42 18.72
C VAL A 229 23.35 -1.92 19.77
N GLU A 230 23.81 -1.69 21.00
CA GLU A 230 23.06 -1.02 22.06
C GLU A 230 22.64 0.41 21.69
N ASP A 231 23.48 1.16 20.98
CA ASP A 231 23.17 2.52 20.51
C ASP A 231 22.06 2.48 19.46
N TRP A 232 22.09 1.49 18.56
CA TRP A 232 21.00 1.24 17.61
C TRP A 232 19.67 0.95 18.32
N ILE A 233 19.67 0.15 19.38
CA ILE A 233 18.48 -0.09 20.21
C ILE A 233 18.00 1.22 20.85
N LEU A 234 18.90 2.02 21.43
CA LEU A 234 18.56 3.27 22.09
C LEU A 234 17.96 4.29 21.11
N ARG A 235 18.56 4.49 19.94
CA ARG A 235 18.04 5.37 18.87
C ARG A 235 16.66 4.91 18.40
N SER A 236 16.51 3.62 18.10
CA SER A 236 15.23 3.05 17.65
C SER A 236 14.14 3.18 18.70
N TRP A 237 14.48 2.98 19.99
CA TRP A 237 13.55 3.14 21.10
C TRP A 237 13.17 4.61 21.37
N ALA A 238 14.12 5.54 21.23
CA ALA A 238 13.83 6.97 21.29
C ALA A 238 12.87 7.38 20.17
N ALA A 239 13.18 6.98 18.93
CA ALA A 239 12.37 7.26 17.75
C ALA A 239 10.96 6.68 17.84
N TYR A 240 10.82 5.44 18.33
CA TYR A 240 9.51 4.85 18.59
C TYR A 240 8.70 5.69 19.60
N GLN A 241 9.31 6.13 20.70
CA GLN A 241 8.62 6.95 21.70
C GLN A 241 8.21 8.32 21.15
N VAL A 242 9.06 8.97 20.34
CA VAL A 242 8.74 10.23 19.66
C VAL A 242 7.56 10.03 18.72
N ALA A 243 7.56 8.96 17.92
CA ALA A 243 6.47 8.62 17.01
C ALA A 243 5.13 8.42 17.75
N ARG A 244 5.16 7.73 18.90
CA ARG A 244 3.98 7.46 19.74
C ARG A 244 3.55 8.66 20.61
N SER A 245 4.30 9.77 20.60
CA SER A 245 3.93 10.96 21.40
C SER A 245 2.63 11.62 20.92
N THR A 246 2.31 11.45 19.62
CA THR A 246 1.13 11.98 18.94
C THR A 246 0.44 10.86 18.15
N ASP A 247 -0.77 10.46 18.57
CA ASP A 247 -1.43 9.25 18.05
C ASP A 247 -2.17 9.44 16.69
N GLU A 248 -2.43 10.67 16.25
CA GLU A 248 -3.31 10.96 15.10
C GLU A 248 -2.73 11.94 14.06
N SER A 249 -1.43 12.19 14.08
CA SER A 249 -0.77 13.04 13.08
C SER A 249 -0.24 12.23 11.91
N PHE A 250 -0.29 12.85 10.74
CA PHE A 250 0.28 12.30 9.51
C PHE A 250 1.75 11.92 9.68
N GLY A 251 2.12 10.76 9.15
CA GLY A 251 3.45 10.18 9.18
C GLY A 251 3.87 9.54 10.51
N HIS A 252 3.19 9.83 11.62
CA HIS A 252 3.61 9.29 12.93
C HIS A 252 3.35 7.79 13.06
N LYS A 253 2.24 7.29 12.47
CA LYS A 253 1.85 5.88 12.58
C LYS A 253 2.79 4.99 11.78
N SER A 254 3.04 5.35 10.53
CA SER A 254 4.00 4.66 9.66
C SER A 254 5.42 4.77 10.22
N PHE A 255 5.86 5.93 10.69
CA PHE A 255 7.17 6.07 11.34
C PHE A 255 7.30 5.20 12.60
N ALA A 256 6.24 5.08 13.42
CA ALA A 256 6.22 4.16 14.56
C ALA A 256 6.38 2.69 14.14
N LEU A 257 5.84 2.28 12.98
CA LEU A 257 6.04 0.93 12.45
C LEU A 257 7.48 0.71 11.96
N LEU A 258 8.09 1.72 11.32
CA LEU A 258 9.47 1.63 10.83
C LEU A 258 10.48 1.55 11.98
N THR A 259 10.31 2.41 13.00
CA THR A 259 11.13 2.40 14.21
C THR A 259 10.99 1.11 15.00
N LEU A 260 9.77 0.53 15.05
CA LEU A 260 9.53 -0.78 15.64
C LEU A 260 10.23 -1.91 14.88
N GLY A 261 10.21 -1.89 13.54
CA GLY A 261 10.96 -2.83 12.70
C GLY A 261 12.46 -2.74 12.97
N ASN A 262 13.00 -1.52 13.00
CA ASN A 262 14.40 -1.26 13.33
C ASN A 262 14.80 -1.80 14.71
N LEU A 263 13.94 -1.58 15.69
CA LEU A 263 14.15 -2.08 17.04
C LEU A 263 14.22 -3.61 17.09
N PHE A 264 13.39 -4.31 16.31
CA PHE A 264 13.44 -5.77 16.22
C PHE A 264 14.72 -6.26 15.57
N ASP A 265 15.16 -5.63 14.47
CA ASP A 265 16.43 -5.96 13.82
C ASP A 265 17.63 -5.76 14.77
N ALA A 266 17.61 -4.67 15.55
CA ALA A 266 18.64 -4.38 16.54
C ALA A 266 18.67 -5.43 17.68
N ILE A 267 17.50 -5.83 18.19
CA ILE A 267 17.38 -6.89 19.20
C ILE A 267 17.89 -8.23 18.65
N GLU A 268 17.56 -8.56 17.40
CA GLU A 268 18.05 -9.77 16.74
C GLU A 268 19.58 -9.74 16.62
N ALA A 269 20.15 -8.62 16.19
CA ALA A 269 21.60 -8.44 16.08
C ALA A 269 22.33 -8.61 17.44
N VAL A 270 21.80 -8.02 18.53
CA VAL A 270 22.36 -8.22 19.88
C VAL A 270 22.25 -9.68 20.31
N THR A 271 21.11 -10.32 20.05
CA THR A 271 20.87 -11.71 20.44
C THR A 271 21.85 -12.65 19.73
N GLN A 272 22.05 -12.47 18.42
CA GLN A 272 23.02 -13.23 17.64
C GLN A 272 24.45 -13.01 18.14
N ARG A 273 24.85 -11.76 18.43
CA ARG A 273 26.17 -11.45 19.00
C ARG A 273 26.42 -12.14 20.33
N ASN A 274 25.39 -12.24 21.18
CA ASN A 274 25.48 -12.88 22.50
C ASN A 274 25.48 -14.41 22.43
N LEU A 275 24.96 -15.02 21.36
CA LEU A 275 25.03 -16.47 21.14
C LEU A 275 26.40 -16.95 20.65
N VAL A 276 27.18 -16.06 20.01
CA VAL A 276 28.51 -16.35 19.46
C VAL A 276 29.64 -16.15 20.49
N ARG A 277 29.36 -15.47 21.61
CA ARG A 277 30.28 -15.28 22.74
C ARG A 277 30.10 -16.36 23.80
#